data_AF-A0A7S2JNE0-F1
#
_entry.id   AF-A0A7S2JNE0-F1
#
_cell.length_a   1.000
_cell.length_b   1.000
_cell.length_c   1.000
_cell.angle_alpha   90.00
_cell.angle_beta   90.00
_cell.angle_gamma   90.00
#
_symmetry.space_group_name_H-M   'P 1'
#
loop_
_entity.id
_entity.type
_entity.pdbx_description
1 polymer ?
#
loop_
_entity_poly.entity_id
_entity_poly.type
_entity_poly.pdbx_seq_one_letter_code
_entity_poly.pdbx_strand_id
1 'polypeptide(L)'
;MAADLRGRGFGGVAVYGGTAVLSPSSAEVSAVGRMGIPRDVRVVEDASDYCKPFCNYDADCAGVVIFEGGESCGILRSVPEEQQRLAVEALGELMVSGDDSVFTWNWSNMSNITTTTSSTLTTTTTSTAIPRVEECSRKTVCDGYDVQRVWSGYEGMYFGYAFDEYDTPTIGDCARLCLADPVCAGIAYGTQPGEPTETGISDGYRANDCKFVAALDRGQPNPRWHVHTVDYACAFRFVTTTVTTTTSHQYPFGDLGAGVACQDGAARNASFLMYSVEEVHSRFRDQPPLSTAARHVVCVEYANGQWHYDTNYAWVAFDPVATDVLFADLAFNGTLSAQILRGVNGTYQGIRRGFHVGSVDIRLNEYNGLQNFGELTVLHQGFDV
;
A
#
# COMPACT_ATOMS: atom_id res chain seq x y z
N MET A 1 -61.60 33.86 21.47
CA MET A 1 -60.62 34.34 22.46
C MET A 1 -59.32 33.61 22.19
N ALA A 2 -58.28 34.39 21.88
CA ALA A 2 -56.84 34.10 21.74
C ALA A 2 -56.37 32.78 21.10
N ALA A 3 -55.79 32.93 19.90
CA ALA A 3 -54.77 32.05 19.34
C ALA A 3 -53.40 32.40 19.96
N ASP A 4 -52.53 31.40 20.17
CA ASP A 4 -51.08 31.60 20.38
C ASP A 4 -50.33 30.64 19.44
N LEU A 5 -49.82 31.22 18.36
CA LEU A 5 -48.85 30.64 17.43
C LEU A 5 -47.48 31.16 17.88
N ARG A 6 -46.63 30.28 18.41
CA ARG A 6 -45.21 30.61 18.60
C ARG A 6 -44.40 30.15 17.41
N GLY A 7 -44.16 31.11 16.51
CA GLY A 7 -43.08 31.03 15.55
C GLY A 7 -41.72 31.07 16.25
N ARG A 8 -40.76 30.34 15.69
CA ARG A 8 -39.33 30.61 15.89
C ARG A 8 -38.76 31.07 14.56
N GLY A 9 -38.12 32.23 14.63
CA GLY A 9 -37.67 33.01 13.49
C GLY A 9 -36.47 32.41 12.78
N PHE A 10 -36.42 32.75 11.49
CA PHE A 10 -35.26 32.66 10.63
C PHE A 10 -34.21 33.68 11.08
N GLY A 11 -33.00 33.20 11.36
CA GLY A 11 -31.78 34.01 11.39
C GLY A 11 -30.87 33.54 10.27
N GLY A 12 -30.78 34.32 9.19
CA GLY A 12 -29.76 34.16 8.17
C GLY A 12 -28.51 34.92 8.58
N VAL A 13 -27.36 34.26 8.50
CA VAL A 13 -26.04 34.89 8.32
C VAL A 13 -25.34 34.11 7.21
N ALA A 14 -25.01 34.81 6.14
CA ALA A 14 -24.05 34.35 5.16
C ALA A 14 -22.67 34.88 5.55
N VAL A 15 -21.60 34.13 5.23
CA VAL A 15 -20.50 34.53 4.32
C VAL A 15 -19.17 33.76 4.57
N TYR A 16 -18.56 33.34 3.45
CA TYR A 16 -17.18 32.94 3.08
C TYR A 16 -16.45 31.73 3.71
N GLY A 17 -16.25 30.71 2.86
CA GLY A 17 -14.93 30.27 2.36
C GLY A 17 -13.86 29.92 3.38
N GLY A 18 -13.72 28.63 3.68
CA GLY A 18 -12.54 28.06 4.34
C GLY A 18 -12.33 26.63 3.88
N THR A 19 -11.20 26.38 3.24
CA THR A 19 -10.64 25.06 2.93
C THR A 19 -10.45 24.29 4.24
N ALA A 20 -11.13 23.15 4.39
CA ALA A 20 -10.83 22.20 5.46
C ALA A 20 -9.53 21.47 5.08
N VAL A 21 -8.47 21.71 5.87
CA VAL A 21 -7.28 20.86 5.89
C VAL A 21 -7.67 19.60 6.66
N LEU A 22 -7.75 18.46 5.98
CA LEU A 22 -7.84 17.15 6.62
C LEU A 22 -6.48 16.85 7.26
N SER A 23 -6.45 16.81 8.60
CA SER A 23 -5.42 16.12 9.36
C SER A 23 -5.64 14.61 9.26
N PRO A 24 -4.62 13.77 9.06
CA PRO A 24 -4.81 12.32 9.12
C PRO A 24 -5.11 11.91 10.57
N SER A 25 -6.29 11.32 10.78
CA SER A 25 -6.72 10.70 12.03
C SER A 25 -6.18 9.28 12.17
N SER A 26 -5.89 8.93 13.41
CA SER A 26 -5.43 7.63 13.90
C SER A 26 -6.47 6.52 13.77
N ALA A 27 -6.04 5.29 13.46
CA ALA A 27 -6.86 4.08 13.60
C ALA A 27 -7.14 3.77 15.08
N GLU A 28 -8.39 3.44 15.43
CA GLU A 28 -8.75 2.88 16.74
C GLU A 28 -8.88 1.35 16.68
N VAL A 29 -8.21 0.65 17.60
CA VAL A 29 -8.20 -0.81 17.68
C VAL A 29 -8.95 -1.25 18.94
N SER A 30 -9.97 -2.08 18.79
CA SER A 30 -10.72 -2.66 19.91
C SER A 30 -10.55 -4.19 19.94
N ALA A 31 -9.98 -4.71 21.03
CA ALA A 31 -9.80 -6.15 21.25
C ALA A 31 -10.73 -6.61 22.39
N VAL A 32 -11.60 -7.59 22.12
CA VAL A 32 -12.47 -8.20 23.13
C VAL A 32 -11.92 -9.58 23.48
N GLY A 33 -11.25 -9.68 24.64
CA GLY A 33 -10.71 -10.93 25.19
C GLY A 33 -10.45 -10.82 26.70
N ARG A 34 -10.64 -11.91 27.45
CA ARG A 34 -10.65 -11.93 28.92
C ARG A 34 -9.27 -11.64 29.54
N MET A 35 -9.24 -10.53 30.30
CA MET A 35 -8.35 -10.14 31.41
C MET A 35 -6.90 -9.69 31.11
N GLY A 36 -6.59 -8.46 31.58
CA GLY A 36 -5.23 -7.98 31.84
C GLY A 36 -4.81 -6.62 31.23
N ILE A 37 -5.70 -5.62 31.10
CA ILE A 37 -5.42 -4.39 30.35
C ILE A 37 -4.63 -3.34 31.21
N PRO A 38 -3.50 -2.80 30.74
CA PRO A 38 -2.88 -1.59 31.31
C PRO A 38 -3.71 -0.35 30.96
N ARG A 39 -3.78 0.61 31.89
CA ARG A 39 -4.54 1.86 31.75
C ARG A 39 -4.00 2.69 30.57
N ASP A 40 -4.62 2.58 29.41
CA ASP A 40 -4.86 3.65 28.40
C ASP A 40 -5.43 3.06 27.09
N VAL A 41 -6.51 2.27 27.20
CA VAL A 41 -7.33 1.83 26.06
C VAL A 41 -8.79 2.09 26.44
N ARG A 42 -9.51 2.95 25.71
CA ARG A 42 -10.95 3.13 25.88
C ARG A 42 -11.68 2.06 25.09
N VAL A 43 -12.50 1.27 25.79
CA VAL A 43 -13.41 0.30 25.18
C VAL A 43 -14.61 1.07 24.62
N VAL A 44 -14.86 0.95 23.32
CA VAL A 44 -16.15 1.34 22.73
C VAL A 44 -17.08 0.13 22.88
N GLU A 45 -18.13 0.26 23.69
CA GLU A 45 -19.09 -0.83 23.98
C GLU A 45 -19.99 -1.19 22.78
N ASP A 46 -19.92 -0.42 21.68
CA ASP A 46 -20.75 -0.57 20.49
C ASP A 46 -20.02 -1.24 19.30
N ALA A 47 -19.18 -2.26 19.55
CA ALA A 47 -18.81 -3.18 18.48
C ALA A 47 -20.08 -3.89 17.99
N SER A 48 -20.58 -3.47 16.82
CA SER A 48 -21.87 -3.90 16.26
C SER A 48 -22.00 -5.43 16.31
N ASP A 49 -23.21 -5.91 16.63
CA ASP A 49 -23.53 -7.35 16.70
C ASP A 49 -23.33 -8.10 15.36
N TYR A 50 -22.89 -7.40 14.32
CA TYR A 50 -22.66 -7.90 12.97
C TYR A 50 -21.45 -8.85 12.87
N CYS A 51 -20.34 -8.56 13.54
CA CYS A 51 -19.08 -9.27 13.29
C CYS A 51 -18.81 -10.44 14.26
N LYS A 52 -19.46 -10.42 15.43
CA LYS A 52 -19.33 -11.46 16.48
C LYS A 52 -19.77 -12.86 16.02
N PRO A 53 -20.85 -13.03 15.24
CA PRO A 53 -21.30 -14.36 14.81
C PRO A 53 -20.23 -15.11 14.01
N PHE A 54 -19.49 -14.43 13.12
CA PHE A 54 -18.49 -15.06 12.27
C PHE A 54 -17.34 -15.69 13.05
N CYS A 55 -16.87 -15.03 14.11
CA CYS A 55 -15.86 -15.59 15.01
C CYS A 55 -16.41 -16.75 15.85
N ASN A 56 -17.70 -16.72 16.22
CA ASN A 56 -18.32 -17.80 16.98
C ASN A 56 -18.53 -19.09 16.18
N TYR A 57 -18.62 -19.00 14.84
CA TYR A 57 -18.74 -20.17 13.95
C TYR A 57 -17.39 -20.73 13.51
N ASP A 58 -16.29 -20.08 13.89
CA ASP A 58 -14.93 -20.42 13.49
C ASP A 58 -14.14 -20.90 14.70
N ALA A 59 -13.88 -22.22 14.75
CA ALA A 59 -13.22 -22.86 15.89
C ALA A 59 -11.80 -22.34 16.17
N ASP A 60 -11.17 -21.68 15.19
CA ASP A 60 -9.81 -21.16 15.27
C ASP A 60 -9.75 -19.63 15.46
N CYS A 61 -10.90 -18.98 15.63
CA CYS A 61 -10.95 -17.53 15.81
C CYS A 61 -10.32 -17.09 17.15
N ALA A 62 -9.31 -16.23 17.05
CA ALA A 62 -8.63 -15.57 18.16
C ALA A 62 -9.12 -14.12 18.38
N GLY A 63 -9.79 -13.51 17.40
CA GLY A 63 -10.34 -12.16 17.51
C GLY A 63 -10.94 -11.65 16.20
N VAL A 64 -11.55 -10.46 16.25
CA VAL A 64 -12.15 -9.79 15.09
C VAL A 64 -11.60 -8.37 15.01
N VAL A 65 -11.25 -7.93 13.80
CA VAL A 65 -10.90 -6.54 13.51
C VAL A 65 -12.08 -5.90 12.77
N ILE A 66 -12.50 -4.73 13.24
CA ILE A 66 -13.57 -3.93 12.62
C ILE A 66 -12.91 -2.72 11.97
N PHE A 67 -13.22 -2.47 10.70
CA PHE A 67 -12.67 -1.34 9.96
C PHE A 67 -13.54 -0.08 10.14
N GLU A 68 -12.94 1.10 10.04
CA GLU A 68 -13.69 2.37 10.08
C GLU A 68 -14.79 2.37 9.01
N GLY A 69 -16.02 2.70 9.41
CA GLY A 69 -17.23 2.54 8.61
C GLY A 69 -18.14 1.39 9.09
N GLY A 70 -17.61 0.44 9.86
CA GLY A 70 -18.41 -0.58 10.58
C GLY A 70 -19.04 -1.69 9.73
N GLU A 71 -18.90 -1.63 8.41
CA GLU A 71 -19.54 -2.56 7.46
C GLU A 71 -18.64 -3.75 7.07
N SER A 72 -17.34 -3.69 7.36
CA SER A 72 -16.37 -4.74 7.04
C SER A 72 -15.69 -5.28 8.30
N CYS A 73 -15.36 -6.58 8.31
CA CYS A 73 -14.62 -7.22 9.39
C CYS A 73 -13.62 -8.28 8.90
N GLY A 74 -12.54 -8.46 9.66
CA GLY A 74 -11.56 -9.52 9.46
C GLY A 74 -11.53 -10.46 10.66
N ILE A 75 -11.35 -11.76 10.40
CA ILE A 75 -11.18 -12.78 11.45
C ILE A 75 -9.69 -13.04 11.66
N LEU A 76 -9.21 -12.87 12.88
CA LEU A 76 -7.86 -13.24 13.29
C LEU A 76 -7.86 -14.69 13.76
N ARG A 77 -7.09 -15.57 13.13
CA ARG A 77 -6.92 -16.96 13.59
C ARG A 77 -5.54 -17.15 14.21
N SER A 78 -5.51 -17.75 15.40
CA SER A 78 -4.30 -18.27 16.06
C SER A 78 -3.04 -17.37 15.96
N VAL A 79 -3.03 -16.24 16.65
CA VAL A 79 -1.82 -15.40 16.79
C VAL A 79 -1.20 -15.66 18.17
N PRO A 80 0.07 -16.09 18.28
CA PRO A 80 0.76 -16.17 19.57
C PRO A 80 0.68 -14.84 20.32
N GLU A 81 0.40 -14.87 21.63
CA GLU A 81 0.10 -13.69 22.47
C GLU A 81 1.16 -12.57 22.34
N GLU A 82 2.43 -12.94 22.18
CA GLU A 82 3.56 -12.01 22.04
C GLU A 82 3.59 -11.26 20.69
N GLN A 83 2.89 -11.76 19.66
CA GLN A 83 2.91 -11.21 18.30
C GLN A 83 1.61 -10.47 17.92
N GLN A 84 0.61 -10.50 18.78
CA GLN A 84 -0.67 -9.80 18.57
C GLN A 84 -0.49 -8.28 18.47
N ARG A 85 0.43 -7.69 19.26
CA ARG A 85 0.71 -6.25 19.23
C ARG A 85 1.35 -5.80 17.90
N LEU A 86 2.27 -6.60 17.37
CA LEU A 86 2.97 -6.32 16.11
C LEU A 86 2.06 -6.50 14.89
N ALA A 87 1.17 -7.49 14.92
CA ALA A 87 0.18 -7.69 13.87
C ALA A 87 -0.78 -6.48 13.76
N VAL A 88 -1.20 -5.93 14.89
CA VAL A 88 -2.05 -4.73 14.96
C VAL A 88 -1.33 -3.48 14.44
N GLU A 89 -0.08 -3.25 14.86
CA GLU A 89 0.74 -2.11 14.40
C GLU A 89 1.02 -2.20 12.88
N ALA A 90 1.30 -3.40 12.35
CA ALA A 90 1.53 -3.62 10.91
C ALA A 90 0.27 -3.44 10.04
N LEU A 91 -0.93 -3.69 10.59
CA LEU A 91 -2.20 -3.51 9.89
C LEU A 91 -2.61 -2.03 9.78
N GLY A 92 -2.18 -1.18 10.73
CA GLY A 92 -2.47 0.26 10.71
C GLY A 92 -1.76 1.03 9.58
N GLU A 93 -0.63 0.53 9.08
CA GLU A 93 0.12 1.17 7.98
C GLU A 93 -0.34 0.71 6.58
N LEU A 94 -1.19 -0.32 6.50
CA LEU A 94 -1.48 -1.04 5.26
C LEU A 94 -2.97 -1.03 4.94
N MET A 95 -3.62 0.13 4.70
CA MET A 95 -4.74 0.23 3.75
C MET A 95 -5.27 1.66 3.53
N VAL A 96 -5.21 2.10 2.27
CA VAL A 96 -6.11 3.07 1.63
C VAL A 96 -6.70 2.38 0.39
N SER A 97 -7.81 1.69 0.55
CA SER A 97 -8.81 1.48 -0.53
C SER A 97 -10.02 0.76 0.06
N GLY A 98 -11.18 1.42 0.03
CA GLY A 98 -12.44 0.82 0.46
C GLY A 98 -12.98 -0.13 -0.60
N ASP A 99 -13.31 -1.34 -0.19
CA ASP A 99 -14.30 -2.22 -0.81
C ASP A 99 -14.78 -3.26 0.23
N ASP A 100 -16.08 -3.55 0.22
CA ASP A 100 -16.81 -4.34 1.22
C ASP A 100 -16.50 -5.84 1.13
N SER A 101 -15.52 -6.33 1.91
CA SER A 101 -15.17 -7.75 1.92
C SER A 101 -14.65 -8.24 3.29
N VAL A 102 -14.92 -9.53 3.57
CA VAL A 102 -14.47 -10.24 4.78
C VAL A 102 -13.19 -11.01 4.46
N PHE A 103 -12.13 -10.78 5.23
CA PHE A 103 -10.82 -11.40 5.01
C PHE A 103 -10.46 -12.40 6.11
N THR A 104 -9.85 -13.53 5.71
CA THR A 104 -9.30 -14.55 6.62
C THR A 104 -7.79 -14.69 6.41
N TRP A 105 -7.03 -14.69 7.51
CA TRP A 105 -5.56 -14.77 7.49
C TRP A 105 -5.06 -15.95 8.34
N ASN A 106 -3.99 -16.65 7.89
CA ASN A 106 -3.37 -17.77 8.62
C ASN A 106 -1.85 -17.55 8.80
N TRP A 107 -1.37 -17.66 10.05
CA TRP A 107 0.00 -17.33 10.48
C TRP A 107 1.07 -18.34 10.04
N SER A 108 0.71 -19.61 9.78
CA SER A 108 1.69 -20.68 9.51
C SER A 108 2.57 -20.47 8.26
N ASN A 109 2.27 -19.47 7.43
CA ASN A 109 2.98 -19.19 6.17
C ASN A 109 3.96 -17.98 6.24
N MET A 110 4.18 -17.38 7.42
CA MET A 110 4.98 -16.13 7.58
C MET A 110 6.42 -16.32 8.11
N SER A 111 6.91 -17.55 8.34
CA SER A 111 8.03 -17.81 9.24
C SER A 111 9.47 -17.58 8.74
N ASN A 112 9.73 -16.78 7.69
CA ASN A 112 11.09 -16.56 7.18
C ASN A 112 11.49 -15.07 7.18
N ILE A 113 11.82 -14.52 8.35
CA ILE A 113 12.56 -13.26 8.47
C ILE A 113 13.89 -13.58 9.14
N THR A 114 15.01 -13.37 8.41
CA THR A 114 16.36 -13.58 8.94
C THR A 114 17.11 -12.25 8.90
N THR A 115 17.53 -11.75 10.06
CA THR A 115 18.29 -10.49 10.17
C THR A 115 19.77 -10.79 10.25
N THR A 116 20.58 -10.27 9.32
CA THR A 116 22.05 -10.36 9.39
C THR A 116 22.63 -8.96 9.55
N THR A 117 23.37 -8.72 10.62
CA THR A 117 24.03 -7.44 10.90
C THR A 117 25.46 -7.46 10.38
N SER A 118 25.83 -6.52 9.51
CA SER A 118 27.22 -6.24 9.15
C SER A 118 27.47 -4.74 9.09
N SER A 119 28.55 -4.30 9.73
CA SER A 119 28.94 -2.92 9.90
C SER A 119 29.75 -2.42 8.70
N THR A 120 29.08 -1.86 7.68
CA THR A 120 29.50 -0.71 6.83
C THR A 120 28.58 -0.62 5.60
N LEU A 121 28.00 0.57 5.38
CA LEU A 121 27.22 1.05 4.22
C LEU A 121 26.01 0.23 3.73
N THR A 122 24.87 0.94 3.69
CA THR A 122 23.58 0.56 3.09
C THR A 122 22.86 -0.58 3.82
N THR A 123 21.96 -0.21 4.73
CA THR A 123 21.02 -1.17 5.34
C THR A 123 19.94 -1.49 4.32
N THR A 124 20.14 -2.54 3.52
CA THR A 124 19.08 -3.09 2.67
C THR A 124 18.19 -3.96 3.55
N THR A 125 17.06 -3.42 4.01
CA THR A 125 16.05 -4.23 4.71
C THR A 125 15.19 -4.91 3.66
N THR A 126 15.40 -6.20 3.44
CA THR A 126 14.52 -7.01 2.58
C THR A 126 13.28 -7.36 3.39
N SER A 127 12.23 -6.57 3.25
CA SER A 127 10.89 -6.93 3.73
C SER A 127 10.21 -7.80 2.69
N THR A 128 9.78 -9.00 3.08
CA THR A 128 8.88 -9.81 2.25
C THR A 128 7.50 -9.17 2.33
N ALA A 129 7.14 -8.38 1.32
CA ALA A 129 5.79 -7.83 1.23
C ALA A 129 4.77 -8.98 1.15
N ILE A 130 3.70 -8.87 1.93
CA ILE A 130 2.55 -9.77 1.85
C ILE A 130 1.98 -9.66 0.43
N PRO A 131 1.80 -10.77 -0.31
CA PRO A 131 1.29 -10.72 -1.66
C PRO A 131 -0.10 -10.06 -1.67
N ARG A 132 -0.30 -9.09 -2.57
CA ARG A 132 -1.62 -8.53 -2.81
C ARG A 132 -2.49 -9.65 -3.37
N VAL A 133 -3.57 -9.96 -2.66
CA VAL A 133 -4.59 -10.92 -3.09
C VAL A 133 -5.31 -10.27 -4.26
N GLU A 134 -4.92 -10.55 -5.50
CA GLU A 134 -5.80 -10.28 -6.64
C GLU A 134 -6.95 -11.28 -6.53
N GLU A 135 -8.12 -10.75 -6.18
CA GLU A 135 -9.35 -11.49 -6.17
C GLU A 135 -9.57 -12.12 -7.55
N CYS A 136 -9.68 -13.44 -7.61
CA CYS A 136 -10.01 -14.16 -8.83
C CYS A 136 -11.51 -14.00 -9.12
N SER A 137 -11.99 -12.76 -9.21
CA SER A 137 -13.41 -12.42 -9.35
C SER A 137 -13.89 -12.46 -10.81
N ARG A 138 -13.07 -12.95 -11.75
CA ARG A 138 -13.48 -13.16 -13.14
C ARG A 138 -13.12 -14.54 -13.68
N LYS A 139 -14.17 -15.19 -14.20
CA LYS A 139 -14.32 -16.47 -14.92
C LYS A 139 -13.26 -16.81 -15.99
N THR A 140 -12.23 -16.00 -16.18
CA THR A 140 -11.35 -16.02 -17.35
C THR A 140 -9.98 -16.66 -17.11
N VAL A 141 -9.59 -16.98 -15.86
CA VAL A 141 -8.22 -17.45 -15.55
C VAL A 141 -8.20 -18.57 -14.49
N CYS A 142 -9.07 -19.58 -14.60
CA CYS A 142 -8.92 -20.81 -13.81
C CYS A 142 -8.85 -22.01 -14.77
N ASP A 143 -7.67 -22.65 -14.87
CA ASP A 143 -7.41 -23.80 -15.74
C ASP A 143 -7.85 -25.15 -15.12
N GLY A 144 -8.72 -25.11 -14.11
CA GLY A 144 -9.21 -26.30 -13.42
C GLY A 144 -10.45 -26.07 -12.57
N TYR A 145 -11.09 -27.17 -12.19
CA TYR A 145 -12.22 -27.22 -11.25
C TYR A 145 -12.02 -28.41 -10.31
N ASP A 146 -12.54 -28.28 -9.09
CA ASP A 146 -12.58 -29.36 -8.11
C ASP A 146 -14.03 -29.87 -7.98
N VAL A 147 -14.19 -31.19 -7.87
CA VAL A 147 -15.50 -31.85 -7.73
C VAL A 147 -15.47 -32.68 -6.46
N GLN A 148 -16.07 -32.16 -5.39
CA GLN A 148 -16.08 -32.84 -4.10
C GLN A 148 -17.44 -33.46 -3.84
N ARG A 149 -17.46 -34.73 -3.46
CA ARG A 149 -18.69 -35.42 -3.07
C ARG A 149 -19.14 -34.92 -1.70
N VAL A 150 -20.37 -34.42 -1.62
CA VAL A 150 -20.99 -33.95 -0.37
C VAL A 150 -21.85 -35.04 0.26
N TRP A 151 -22.65 -35.73 -0.56
CA TRP A 151 -23.60 -36.76 -0.10
C TRP A 151 -23.68 -37.92 -1.09
N SER A 152 -24.05 -39.10 -0.58
CA SER A 152 -24.42 -40.25 -1.39
C SER A 152 -25.85 -40.69 -1.13
N GLY A 153 -26.54 -41.15 -2.17
CA GLY A 153 -27.88 -41.72 -2.03
C GLY A 153 -29.00 -40.68 -1.93
N TYR A 154 -28.78 -39.47 -2.44
CA TYR A 154 -29.78 -38.40 -2.50
C TYR A 154 -29.67 -37.68 -3.84
N GLU A 155 -30.80 -37.30 -4.43
CA GLU A 155 -30.85 -36.61 -5.74
C GLU A 155 -30.72 -35.09 -5.62
N GLY A 156 -30.80 -34.55 -4.41
CA GLY A 156 -30.82 -33.11 -4.13
C GLY A 156 -32.08 -32.41 -4.66
N MET A 157 -32.16 -31.09 -4.48
CA MET A 157 -33.15 -30.25 -5.15
C MET A 157 -32.61 -29.85 -6.53
N TYR A 158 -32.95 -30.64 -7.54
CA TYR A 158 -32.48 -30.39 -8.90
C TYR A 158 -33.38 -29.41 -9.66
N PHE A 159 -32.79 -28.77 -10.67
CA PHE A 159 -33.50 -27.90 -11.61
C PHE A 159 -33.01 -28.16 -13.04
N GLY A 160 -33.77 -27.66 -14.01
CA GLY A 160 -33.39 -27.75 -15.41
C GLY A 160 -33.52 -29.16 -16.00
N TYR A 161 -32.76 -29.39 -17.08
CA TYR A 161 -32.75 -30.65 -17.83
C TYR A 161 -31.84 -31.67 -17.15
N ALA A 162 -32.21 -32.94 -17.25
CA ALA A 162 -31.32 -34.05 -16.94
C ALA A 162 -30.52 -34.37 -18.20
N PHE A 163 -29.19 -34.41 -18.07
CA PHE A 163 -28.28 -34.82 -19.12
C PHE A 163 -28.01 -36.32 -18.96
N ASP A 164 -28.04 -37.05 -20.06
CA ASP A 164 -27.77 -38.48 -20.05
C ASP A 164 -26.27 -38.78 -20.27
N GLU A 165 -25.94 -40.06 -20.34
CA GLU A 165 -24.57 -40.54 -20.58
C GLU A 165 -23.96 -40.12 -21.93
N TYR A 166 -24.77 -39.69 -22.90
CA TYR A 166 -24.29 -39.16 -24.17
C TYR A 166 -23.95 -37.68 -24.08
N ASP A 167 -24.70 -36.93 -23.28
CA ASP A 167 -24.49 -35.49 -23.05
C ASP A 167 -23.35 -35.22 -22.06
N THR A 168 -23.25 -36.02 -20.99
CA THR A 168 -22.26 -35.86 -19.90
C THR A 168 -21.56 -37.18 -19.57
N PRO A 169 -20.70 -37.71 -20.46
CA PRO A 169 -20.10 -39.04 -20.30
C PRO A 169 -19.17 -39.13 -19.07
N THR A 170 -18.71 -38.00 -18.55
CA THR A 170 -17.94 -37.93 -17.30
C THR A 170 -18.52 -36.92 -16.33
N ILE A 171 -18.23 -37.13 -15.04
CA ILE A 171 -18.58 -36.17 -13.99
C ILE A 171 -17.95 -34.79 -14.24
N GLY A 172 -16.80 -34.75 -14.91
CA GLY A 172 -16.14 -33.52 -15.31
C GLY A 172 -16.90 -32.73 -16.37
N ASP A 173 -17.59 -33.41 -17.28
CA ASP A 173 -18.45 -32.75 -18.28
C ASP A 173 -19.65 -32.09 -17.60
N CYS A 174 -20.27 -32.80 -16.66
CA CYS A 174 -21.35 -32.29 -15.81
C CYS A 174 -20.91 -31.06 -14.99
N ALA A 175 -19.72 -31.13 -14.36
CA ALA A 175 -19.15 -30.03 -13.58
C ALA A 175 -18.89 -28.78 -14.43
N ARG A 176 -18.38 -28.93 -15.66
CA ARG A 176 -18.15 -27.80 -16.58
C ARG A 176 -19.46 -27.12 -16.99
N LEU A 177 -20.52 -27.88 -17.21
CA LEU A 177 -21.84 -27.30 -17.51
C LEU A 177 -22.43 -26.58 -16.30
N CYS A 178 -22.28 -27.15 -15.09
CA CYS A 178 -22.70 -26.51 -13.85
C CYS A 178 -21.99 -25.17 -13.63
N LEU A 179 -20.66 -25.10 -13.79
CA LEU A 179 -19.89 -23.85 -13.68
C LEU A 179 -20.26 -22.80 -14.75
N ALA A 180 -20.85 -23.22 -15.86
CA ALA A 180 -21.36 -22.30 -16.87
C ALA A 180 -22.70 -21.66 -16.46
N ASP A 181 -23.50 -22.34 -15.64
CA ASP A 181 -24.83 -21.91 -15.18
C ASP A 181 -24.75 -21.10 -13.86
N PRO A 182 -25.22 -19.84 -13.83
CA PRO A 182 -25.11 -18.98 -12.65
C PRO A 182 -25.98 -19.43 -11.46
N VAL A 183 -26.91 -20.37 -11.64
CA VAL A 183 -27.82 -20.86 -10.60
C VAL A 183 -27.35 -22.21 -10.04
N CYS A 184 -26.36 -22.85 -10.66
CA CYS A 184 -25.89 -24.16 -10.24
C CYS A 184 -25.04 -24.06 -8.96
N ALA A 185 -25.53 -24.69 -7.88
CA ALA A 185 -24.78 -24.81 -6.62
C ALA A 185 -23.95 -26.10 -6.57
N GLY A 186 -24.20 -27.05 -7.46
CA GLY A 186 -23.53 -28.33 -7.53
C GLY A 186 -24.23 -29.29 -8.51
N ILE A 187 -23.79 -30.55 -8.52
CA ILE A 187 -24.32 -31.56 -9.44
C ILE A 187 -24.79 -32.80 -8.68
N ALA A 188 -25.90 -33.39 -9.11
CA ALA A 188 -26.23 -34.77 -8.81
C ALA A 188 -25.76 -35.64 -9.97
N TYR A 189 -24.84 -36.58 -9.69
CA TYR A 189 -24.24 -37.45 -10.68
C TYR A 189 -24.59 -38.92 -10.42
N GLY A 190 -24.92 -39.62 -11.50
CA GLY A 190 -25.37 -40.99 -11.51
C GLY A 190 -24.36 -42.01 -10.97
N THR A 191 -24.77 -42.78 -9.98
CA THR A 191 -23.99 -43.91 -9.41
C THR A 191 -23.96 -45.13 -10.33
N GLN A 192 -22.90 -45.94 -10.21
CA GLN A 192 -22.73 -47.16 -11.01
C GLN A 192 -23.55 -48.35 -10.45
N PRO A 193 -23.90 -49.35 -11.27
CA PRO A 193 -24.59 -50.56 -10.79
C PRO A 193 -23.79 -51.26 -9.68
N GLY A 194 -24.45 -51.56 -8.56
CA GLY A 194 -23.83 -52.23 -7.41
C GLY A 194 -23.05 -51.30 -6.47
N GLU A 195 -22.99 -50.00 -6.76
CA GLU A 195 -22.31 -49.03 -5.90
C GLU A 195 -23.11 -48.82 -4.58
N PRO A 196 -22.46 -48.94 -3.40
CA PRO A 196 -23.11 -48.65 -2.14
C PRO A 196 -23.23 -47.14 -1.91
N THR A 197 -24.38 -46.72 -1.38
CA THR A 197 -24.68 -45.35 -0.96
C THR A 197 -25.25 -45.34 0.46
N GLU A 198 -25.42 -44.17 1.07
CA GLU A 198 -26.06 -44.03 2.39
C GLU A 198 -27.49 -44.57 2.44
N THR A 199 -28.20 -44.63 1.31
CA THR A 199 -29.62 -45.01 1.25
C THR A 199 -29.88 -46.37 0.62
N GLY A 200 -28.84 -47.06 0.15
CA GLY A 200 -28.94 -48.41 -0.42
C GLY A 200 -27.89 -48.72 -1.46
N ILE A 201 -28.11 -49.80 -2.23
CA ILE A 201 -27.24 -50.20 -3.34
C ILE A 201 -27.86 -49.69 -4.64
N SER A 202 -27.06 -49.03 -5.46
CA SER A 202 -27.51 -48.54 -6.77
C SER A 202 -27.79 -49.69 -7.74
N ASP A 203 -28.84 -49.54 -8.55
CA ASP A 203 -29.12 -50.42 -9.69
C ASP A 203 -28.46 -49.94 -10.99
N GLY A 204 -27.80 -48.77 -10.97
CA GLY A 204 -27.10 -48.19 -12.10
C GLY A 204 -28.00 -47.72 -13.25
N TYR A 205 -29.33 -47.68 -13.06
CA TYR A 205 -30.25 -47.21 -14.11
C TYR A 205 -30.00 -45.76 -14.54
N ARG A 206 -29.32 -44.99 -13.68
CA ARG A 206 -28.97 -43.58 -13.89
C ARG A 206 -27.46 -43.38 -13.97
N ALA A 207 -26.67 -44.42 -14.20
CA ALA A 207 -25.22 -44.29 -14.24
C ALA A 207 -24.81 -43.22 -15.26
N ASN A 208 -23.94 -42.30 -14.84
CA ASN A 208 -23.47 -41.15 -15.63
C ASN A 208 -24.52 -40.09 -16.01
N ASP A 209 -25.78 -40.21 -15.56
CA ASP A 209 -26.74 -39.10 -15.68
C ASP A 209 -26.26 -37.91 -14.83
N CYS A 210 -26.55 -36.70 -15.29
CA CYS A 210 -26.19 -35.45 -14.64
C CYS A 210 -27.41 -34.55 -14.45
N LYS A 211 -27.55 -33.99 -13.25
CA LYS A 211 -28.54 -32.95 -12.93
C LYS A 211 -27.89 -31.82 -12.16
N PHE A 212 -28.32 -30.59 -12.41
CA PHE A 212 -27.87 -29.44 -11.61
C PHE A 212 -28.72 -29.33 -10.36
N VAL A 213 -28.08 -29.07 -9.22
CA VAL A 213 -28.77 -28.82 -7.95
C VAL A 213 -28.67 -27.34 -7.58
N ALA A 214 -29.79 -26.75 -7.17
CA ALA A 214 -29.86 -25.35 -6.75
C ALA A 214 -29.44 -25.16 -5.29
N ALA A 215 -29.42 -26.25 -4.53
CA ALA A 215 -28.96 -26.31 -3.15
C ALA A 215 -28.35 -27.69 -2.89
N LEU A 216 -27.34 -27.74 -2.02
CA LEU A 216 -26.66 -28.97 -1.61
C LEU A 216 -27.40 -29.73 -0.50
N ASP A 217 -28.69 -29.45 -0.34
CA ASP A 217 -29.56 -30.05 0.66
C ASP A 217 -29.88 -31.50 0.30
N ARG A 218 -30.17 -32.30 1.33
CA ARG A 218 -30.60 -33.68 1.17
C ARG A 218 -32.01 -33.73 0.57
N GLY A 219 -32.09 -34.25 -0.65
CA GLY A 219 -33.36 -34.53 -1.32
C GLY A 219 -34.05 -35.80 -0.81
N GLN A 220 -34.86 -36.41 -1.66
CA GLN A 220 -35.43 -37.73 -1.40
C GLN A 220 -34.33 -38.81 -1.39
N PRO A 221 -34.35 -39.78 -0.46
CA PRO A 221 -33.46 -40.92 -0.49
C PRO A 221 -33.57 -41.67 -1.82
N ASN A 222 -32.48 -41.75 -2.56
CA ASN A 222 -32.38 -42.44 -3.83
C ASN A 222 -30.94 -42.92 -4.05
N PRO A 223 -30.67 -44.24 -3.99
CA PRO A 223 -29.31 -44.78 -4.08
C PRO A 223 -28.68 -44.59 -5.47
N ARG A 224 -29.39 -44.00 -6.43
CA ARG A 224 -28.93 -43.79 -7.79
C ARG A 224 -28.04 -42.55 -7.97
N TRP A 225 -27.86 -41.72 -6.96
CA TRP A 225 -27.20 -40.41 -7.10
C TRP A 225 -26.12 -40.15 -6.04
N HIS A 226 -25.08 -39.43 -6.44
CA HIS A 226 -24.18 -38.68 -5.57
C HIS A 226 -24.35 -37.19 -5.79
N VAL A 227 -24.36 -36.40 -4.72
CA VAL A 227 -24.35 -34.93 -4.82
C VAL A 227 -22.93 -34.43 -4.63
N HIS A 228 -22.48 -33.56 -5.51
CA HIS A 228 -21.15 -32.96 -5.50
C HIS A 228 -21.23 -31.43 -5.50
N THR A 229 -20.31 -30.79 -4.78
CA THR A 229 -19.97 -29.39 -5.02
C THR A 229 -19.04 -29.30 -6.23
N VAL A 230 -19.10 -28.18 -6.91
CA VAL A 230 -18.19 -27.87 -8.02
C VAL A 230 -17.64 -26.48 -7.81
N ASP A 231 -16.34 -26.40 -7.55
CA ASP A 231 -15.65 -25.15 -7.28
C ASP A 231 -14.58 -24.90 -8.34
N TYR A 232 -14.34 -23.63 -8.69
CA TYR A 232 -13.18 -23.30 -9.50
C TYR A 232 -11.91 -23.58 -8.70
N ALA A 233 -11.05 -24.47 -9.20
CA ALA A 233 -9.73 -24.70 -8.64
C ALA A 233 -8.81 -23.58 -9.12
N CYS A 234 -9.02 -22.36 -8.61
CA CYS A 234 -8.12 -21.25 -8.87
C CYS A 234 -6.87 -21.49 -8.00
N ALA A 235 -5.84 -22.09 -8.58
CA ALA A 235 -4.55 -22.19 -7.93
C ALA A 235 -4.04 -20.77 -7.67
N PHE A 236 -3.96 -20.38 -6.39
CA PHE A 236 -3.35 -19.12 -5.98
C PHE A 236 -1.91 -19.09 -6.48
N ARG A 237 -1.66 -18.34 -7.56
CA ARG A 237 -0.29 -18.11 -8.03
C ARG A 237 0.28 -16.96 -7.24
N PHE A 238 1.03 -17.27 -6.19
CA PHE A 238 1.79 -16.27 -5.45
C PHE A 238 2.83 -15.63 -6.38
N VAL A 239 2.54 -14.42 -6.87
CA VAL A 239 3.55 -13.58 -7.52
C VAL A 239 4.37 -12.95 -6.40
N THR A 240 5.60 -13.40 -6.23
CA THR A 240 6.53 -12.78 -5.27
C THR A 240 7.00 -11.45 -5.84
N THR A 241 6.38 -10.36 -5.43
CA THR A 241 6.85 -9.00 -5.76
C THR A 241 7.86 -8.57 -4.72
N THR A 242 9.15 -8.54 -5.08
CA THR A 242 10.17 -7.87 -4.27
C THR A 242 9.91 -6.36 -4.27
N VAL A 243 9.48 -5.82 -3.13
CA VAL A 243 9.41 -4.38 -2.90
C VAL A 243 10.73 -3.95 -2.25
N THR A 244 11.56 -3.23 -3.01
CA THR A 244 12.76 -2.61 -2.45
C THR A 244 12.36 -1.32 -1.76
N THR A 245 12.29 -1.33 -0.42
CA THR A 245 12.15 -0.10 0.36
C THR A 245 13.49 0.60 0.42
N THR A 246 13.68 1.63 -0.42
CA THR A 246 14.80 2.56 -0.29
C THR A 246 14.48 3.51 0.87
N THR A 247 15.26 3.50 1.94
CA THR A 247 15.21 4.58 2.95
C THR A 247 15.57 5.89 2.26
N SER A 248 14.59 6.78 2.07
CA SER A 248 14.87 8.12 1.58
C SER A 248 15.64 8.87 2.67
N HIS A 249 16.84 9.33 2.32
CA HIS A 249 17.59 10.21 3.20
C HIS A 249 17.14 11.63 2.87
N GLN A 250 16.54 12.33 3.83
CA GLN A 250 16.12 13.71 3.67
C GLN A 250 17.34 14.62 3.78
N TYR A 251 17.48 15.57 2.86
CA TYR A 251 18.51 16.61 2.81
C TYR A 251 17.83 17.95 3.09
N PRO A 252 17.56 18.28 4.38
CA PRO A 252 16.97 19.56 4.72
C PRO A 252 17.99 20.67 4.46
N PHE A 253 17.57 21.74 3.77
CA PHE A 253 18.43 22.90 3.53
C PHE A 253 18.74 23.71 4.80
N GLY A 254 17.98 23.49 5.87
CA GLY A 254 18.16 24.18 7.15
C GLY A 254 17.86 25.67 7.05
N ASP A 255 18.64 26.48 7.77
CA ASP A 255 18.54 27.94 7.72
C ASP A 255 19.07 28.48 6.38
N LEU A 256 18.16 29.03 5.58
CA LEU A 256 18.45 29.59 4.26
C LEU A 256 19.00 31.02 4.32
N GLY A 257 19.01 31.64 5.51
CA GLY A 257 19.47 33.01 5.70
C GLY A 257 18.78 33.99 4.74
N ALA A 258 19.58 34.87 4.15
CA ALA A 258 19.17 35.82 3.12
C ALA A 258 19.18 35.22 1.69
N GLY A 259 19.64 33.98 1.50
CA GLY A 259 19.80 33.37 0.18
C GLY A 259 21.20 32.81 -0.05
N VAL A 260 21.55 32.60 -1.31
CA VAL A 260 22.85 32.09 -1.76
C VAL A 260 23.53 33.17 -2.58
N ALA A 261 24.75 33.52 -2.16
CA ALA A 261 25.56 34.46 -2.92
C ALA A 261 26.30 33.78 -4.06
N CYS A 262 26.20 34.38 -5.24
CA CYS A 262 26.84 33.94 -6.47
C CYS A 262 27.28 35.20 -7.23
N GLN A 263 28.58 35.43 -7.31
CA GLN A 263 29.19 36.61 -7.88
C GLN A 263 28.77 36.83 -9.34
N ASP A 264 28.09 37.96 -9.57
CA ASP A 264 27.32 38.35 -10.76
C ASP A 264 28.05 38.25 -12.11
N GLY A 265 29.39 38.23 -12.10
CA GLY A 265 30.22 38.26 -13.31
C GLY A 265 31.31 37.20 -13.38
N ALA A 266 31.35 36.26 -12.44
CA ALA A 266 32.53 35.42 -12.25
C ALA A 266 32.34 33.94 -12.59
N ALA A 267 31.10 33.45 -12.65
CA ALA A 267 30.77 32.12 -13.13
C ALA A 267 31.02 32.00 -14.66
N ARG A 268 32.27 31.75 -15.03
CA ARG A 268 32.71 31.58 -16.43
C ARG A 268 32.59 30.14 -16.92
N ASN A 269 32.35 29.22 -16.00
CA ASN A 269 32.33 27.78 -16.23
C ASN A 269 31.00 27.15 -15.78
N ALA A 270 30.92 25.82 -15.84
CA ALA A 270 29.80 25.07 -15.32
C ALA A 270 29.63 25.38 -13.82
N SER A 271 28.52 26.03 -13.50
CA SER A 271 28.19 26.54 -12.17
C SER A 271 26.93 25.87 -11.64
N PHE A 272 26.86 25.68 -10.35
CA PHE A 272 25.82 24.88 -9.71
C PHE A 272 25.45 25.47 -8.34
N LEU A 273 24.26 25.12 -7.85
CA LEU A 273 23.99 25.13 -6.42
C LEU A 273 24.32 23.76 -5.84
N MET A 274 25.16 23.78 -4.81
CA MET A 274 25.55 22.59 -4.06
C MET A 274 24.92 22.63 -2.67
N TYR A 275 24.31 21.51 -2.27
CA TYR A 275 23.99 21.21 -0.89
C TYR A 275 25.15 20.46 -0.23
N SER A 276 25.45 20.78 1.02
CA SER A 276 26.33 19.97 1.86
C SER A 276 25.66 19.62 3.19
N VAL A 277 25.79 18.37 3.63
CA VAL A 277 25.31 17.93 4.96
C VAL A 277 26.06 18.69 6.07
N GLU A 278 27.35 18.95 5.90
CA GLU A 278 28.09 19.82 6.80
C GLU A 278 27.72 21.29 6.53
N GLU A 279 27.56 22.06 7.60
CA GLU A 279 27.26 23.48 7.53
C GLU A 279 28.42 24.23 6.84
N VAL A 280 28.12 25.00 5.78
CA VAL A 280 29.14 25.54 4.88
C VAL A 280 30.01 26.62 5.53
N HIS A 281 29.50 27.37 6.51
CA HIS A 281 30.30 28.37 7.22
C HIS A 281 31.34 27.72 8.15
N SER A 282 31.01 26.55 8.70
CA SER A 282 31.91 25.74 9.52
C SER A 282 32.91 24.97 8.67
N ARG A 283 32.44 24.37 7.57
CA ARG A 283 33.29 23.63 6.62
C ARG A 283 34.33 24.53 5.96
N PHE A 284 33.93 25.75 5.61
CA PHE A 284 34.77 26.72 4.91
C PHE A 284 35.30 27.84 5.83
N ARG A 285 35.51 27.55 7.11
CA ARG A 285 35.86 28.54 8.16
C ARG A 285 37.04 29.48 7.84
N ASP A 286 37.98 29.03 7.00
CA ASP A 286 39.17 29.82 6.67
C ASP A 286 38.83 30.97 5.71
N GLN A 287 37.82 30.77 4.85
CA GLN A 287 37.25 31.77 3.94
C GLN A 287 35.74 31.52 3.81
N PRO A 288 34.94 31.85 4.83
CA PRO A 288 33.54 31.47 4.88
C PRO A 288 32.73 32.17 3.78
N PRO A 289 31.63 31.57 3.30
CA PRO A 289 30.64 32.29 2.50
C PRO A 289 30.12 33.53 3.23
N LEU A 290 29.41 34.40 2.52
CA LEU A 290 28.81 35.61 3.11
C LEU A 290 27.98 35.23 4.35
N SER A 291 28.25 35.84 5.51
CA SER A 291 27.74 35.36 6.81
C SER A 291 26.22 35.32 6.95
N THR A 292 25.50 36.04 6.09
CA THR A 292 24.04 36.07 6.00
C THR A 292 23.47 35.04 5.03
N ALA A 293 24.30 34.35 4.25
CA ALA A 293 23.88 33.35 3.28
C ALA A 293 23.47 32.03 3.95
N ALA A 294 22.83 31.17 3.16
CA ALA A 294 22.36 29.85 3.55
C ALA A 294 23.44 28.99 4.22
N ARG A 295 23.01 28.17 5.19
CA ARG A 295 23.89 27.34 6.03
C ARG A 295 24.35 26.05 5.39
N HIS A 296 23.60 25.52 4.43
CA HIS A 296 23.93 24.24 3.77
C HIS A 296 23.95 24.33 2.26
N VAL A 297 23.75 25.52 1.70
CA VAL A 297 23.68 25.74 0.25
C VAL A 297 24.69 26.79 -0.14
N VAL A 298 25.50 26.49 -1.15
CA VAL A 298 26.52 27.39 -1.66
C VAL A 298 26.60 27.32 -3.19
N CYS A 299 27.00 28.44 -3.79
CA CYS A 299 27.33 28.52 -5.21
C CYS A 299 28.69 27.87 -5.46
N VAL A 300 28.78 26.99 -6.45
CA VAL A 300 30.04 26.33 -6.82
C VAL A 300 30.28 26.35 -8.32
N GLU A 301 31.54 26.33 -8.73
CA GLU A 301 31.95 26.10 -10.11
C GLU A 301 33.03 25.03 -10.22
N TYR A 302 33.07 24.34 -11.36
CA TYR A 302 34.19 23.47 -11.71
C TYR A 302 35.02 24.12 -12.81
N ALA A 303 36.26 24.49 -12.49
CA ALA A 303 37.15 25.22 -13.37
C ALA A 303 38.57 24.64 -13.30
N ASN A 304 39.21 24.45 -14.46
CA ASN A 304 40.60 23.98 -14.55
C ASN A 304 40.90 22.68 -13.78
N GLY A 305 39.91 21.80 -13.65
CA GLY A 305 40.06 20.53 -12.94
C GLY A 305 39.87 20.61 -11.43
N GLN A 306 39.43 21.75 -10.88
CA GLN A 306 39.23 21.97 -9.46
C GLN A 306 37.86 22.58 -9.16
N TRP A 307 37.27 22.16 -8.04
CA TRP A 307 36.05 22.74 -7.51
C TRP A 307 36.33 24.02 -6.72
N HIS A 308 35.50 25.03 -6.94
CA HIS A 308 35.53 26.28 -6.19
C HIS A 308 34.14 26.60 -5.65
N TYR A 309 34.07 27.17 -4.46
CA TYR A 309 32.84 27.75 -3.92
C TYR A 309 32.96 29.27 -3.88
N ASP A 310 31.80 29.94 -3.90
CA ASP A 310 31.74 31.39 -3.90
C ASP A 310 31.65 31.95 -2.47
N THR A 311 32.41 33.01 -2.21
CA THR A 311 32.38 33.79 -0.96
C THR A 311 31.68 35.14 -1.09
N ASN A 312 31.10 35.42 -2.27
CA ASN A 312 30.70 36.74 -2.79
C ASN A 312 31.86 37.67 -3.17
N TYR A 313 33.09 37.33 -2.78
CA TYR A 313 34.28 38.16 -3.03
C TYR A 313 35.36 37.44 -3.86
N ALA A 314 35.38 36.11 -3.79
CA ALA A 314 36.34 35.26 -4.46
C ALA A 314 35.81 33.83 -4.64
N TRP A 315 36.32 33.15 -5.66
CA TRP A 315 36.21 31.71 -5.85
C TRP A 315 37.32 31.00 -5.09
N VAL A 316 36.95 30.16 -4.14
CA VAL A 316 37.90 29.49 -3.24
C VAL A 316 37.87 27.99 -3.51
N ALA A 317 39.04 27.42 -3.75
CA ALA A 317 39.17 25.99 -4.04
C ALA A 317 38.74 25.14 -2.84
N PHE A 318 38.03 24.04 -3.11
CA PHE A 318 37.69 23.04 -2.09
C PHE A 318 37.68 21.63 -2.69
N ASP A 319 37.82 20.64 -1.81
CA ASP A 319 37.64 19.23 -2.16
C ASP A 319 36.22 18.79 -1.77
N PRO A 320 35.44 18.19 -2.70
CA PRO A 320 34.11 17.71 -2.37
C PRO A 320 34.13 16.55 -1.38
N VAL A 321 33.05 16.41 -0.62
CA VAL A 321 32.81 15.25 0.25
C VAL A 321 31.65 14.42 -0.28
N ALA A 322 31.56 13.15 0.15
CA ALA A 322 30.56 12.20 -0.36
C ALA A 322 29.10 12.64 -0.13
N THR A 323 28.86 13.56 0.81
CA THR A 323 27.55 14.11 1.13
C THR A 323 27.17 15.35 0.32
N ASP A 324 28.05 15.83 -0.56
CA ASP A 324 27.77 16.98 -1.42
C ASP A 324 26.83 16.59 -2.57
N VAL A 325 25.87 17.46 -2.88
CA VAL A 325 24.87 17.24 -3.92
C VAL A 325 24.67 18.49 -4.75
N LEU A 326 24.89 18.38 -6.06
CA LEU A 326 24.48 19.41 -7.03
C LEU A 326 23.00 19.23 -7.31
N PHE A 327 22.18 20.22 -6.95
CA PHE A 327 20.72 20.13 -7.10
C PHE A 327 20.13 21.15 -8.08
N ALA A 328 20.93 22.12 -8.54
CA ALA A 328 20.59 23.01 -9.65
C ALA A 328 21.82 23.34 -10.50
N ASP A 329 21.67 23.34 -11.82
CA ASP A 329 22.65 23.91 -12.75
C ASP A 329 22.37 25.41 -12.93
N LEU A 330 23.41 26.23 -12.96
CA LEU A 330 23.34 27.68 -13.15
C LEU A 330 24.01 28.09 -14.47
N ALA A 331 23.40 29.03 -15.18
CA ALA A 331 23.98 29.63 -16.39
C ALA A 331 23.94 31.16 -16.32
N PHE A 332 25.10 31.78 -16.52
CA PHE A 332 25.34 33.23 -16.45
C PHE A 332 25.59 33.85 -17.83
N ASN A 333 24.85 33.41 -18.86
CA ASN A 333 25.03 33.82 -20.27
C ASN A 333 24.29 35.13 -20.62
N GLY A 334 24.47 36.17 -19.79
CA GLY A 334 23.82 37.49 -19.95
C GLY A 334 22.48 37.62 -19.21
N THR A 335 21.77 36.51 -19.00
CA THR A 335 20.63 36.42 -18.07
C THR A 335 20.86 35.21 -17.16
N LEU A 336 20.87 35.42 -15.85
CA LEU A 336 20.93 34.31 -14.90
C LEU A 336 19.74 33.38 -15.11
N SER A 337 20.02 32.09 -15.28
CA SER A 337 19.03 31.02 -15.33
C SER A 337 19.46 29.85 -14.45
N ALA A 338 18.48 29.12 -13.91
CA ALA A 338 18.72 27.92 -13.13
C ALA A 338 17.86 26.76 -13.64
N GLN A 339 18.44 25.57 -13.71
CA GLN A 339 17.74 24.33 -13.99
C GLN A 339 17.79 23.43 -12.76
N ILE A 340 16.63 23.19 -12.15
CA ILE A 340 16.50 22.23 -11.04
C ILE A 340 16.75 20.81 -11.55
N LEU A 341 17.61 20.06 -10.86
CA LEU A 341 18.07 18.73 -11.26
C LEU A 341 17.20 17.59 -10.71
N ARG A 342 15.88 17.80 -10.67
CA ARG A 342 14.91 16.80 -10.24
C ARG A 342 14.84 15.64 -11.25
N GLY A 343 14.89 14.40 -10.75
CA GLY A 343 14.88 13.18 -11.55
C GLY A 343 16.20 12.88 -12.25
N VAL A 344 17.21 13.74 -12.11
CA VAL A 344 18.56 13.48 -12.60
C VAL A 344 19.28 12.59 -11.58
N ASN A 345 19.96 11.56 -12.06
CA ASN A 345 20.80 10.70 -11.24
C ASN A 345 22.17 10.55 -11.92
N GLY A 346 23.23 10.80 -11.16
CA GLY A 346 24.60 10.60 -11.62
C GLY A 346 25.60 11.36 -10.76
N THR A 347 26.79 11.54 -11.32
CA THR A 347 27.88 12.32 -10.72
C THR A 347 28.42 13.30 -11.75
N TYR A 348 28.80 14.50 -11.30
CA TYR A 348 29.55 15.45 -12.10
C TYR A 348 30.86 15.74 -11.37
N GLN A 349 31.99 15.38 -11.99
CA GLN A 349 33.33 15.67 -11.46
C GLN A 349 33.51 15.28 -9.98
N GLY A 350 32.99 14.12 -9.58
CA GLY A 350 33.10 13.58 -8.22
C GLY A 350 31.97 13.99 -7.25
N ILE A 351 31.09 14.91 -7.61
CA ILE A 351 29.93 15.30 -6.77
C ILE A 351 28.66 14.61 -7.30
N ARG A 352 27.80 14.11 -6.41
CA ARG A 352 26.48 13.58 -6.81
C ARG A 352 25.66 14.69 -7.46
N ARG A 353 24.98 14.38 -8.58
CA ARG A 353 24.21 15.33 -9.37
C ARG A 353 22.75 14.88 -9.52
N GLY A 354 21.84 15.73 -9.06
CA GLY A 354 20.40 15.55 -9.09
C GLY A 354 19.81 14.86 -7.86
N PHE A 355 18.48 14.82 -7.80
CA PHE A 355 17.69 14.27 -6.68
C PHE A 355 16.36 13.66 -7.15
N HIS A 356 15.80 12.71 -6.38
CA HIS A 356 14.61 11.95 -6.76
C HIS A 356 13.30 12.68 -6.45
N VAL A 357 13.10 13.09 -5.20
CA VAL A 357 11.84 13.67 -4.71
C VAL A 357 12.16 14.89 -3.85
N GLY A 358 11.26 15.86 -3.71
CA GLY A 358 11.50 17.06 -2.90
C GLY A 358 10.82 18.30 -3.49
N SER A 359 10.95 19.44 -2.82
CA SER A 359 10.42 20.71 -3.32
C SER A 359 11.56 21.70 -3.31
N VAL A 360 12.15 21.96 -4.47
CA VAL A 360 13.18 22.99 -4.63
C VAL A 360 12.61 24.06 -5.54
N ASP A 361 12.58 25.28 -5.04
CA ASP A 361 12.21 26.48 -5.79
C ASP A 361 13.27 27.55 -5.52
N ILE A 362 13.66 28.24 -6.59
CA ILE A 362 14.76 29.21 -6.59
C ILE A 362 14.27 30.47 -7.29
N ARG A 363 14.34 31.60 -6.60
CA ARG A 363 14.19 32.92 -7.21
C ARG A 363 15.55 33.43 -7.62
N LEU A 364 15.63 33.84 -8.89
CA LEU A 364 16.85 34.36 -9.50
C LEU A 364 16.91 35.86 -9.35
N ASN A 365 18.12 36.37 -9.18
CA ASN A 365 18.40 37.79 -8.95
C ASN A 365 17.65 38.35 -7.72
N GLU A 366 17.57 37.56 -6.65
CA GLU A 366 16.92 37.94 -5.39
C GLU A 366 17.80 37.55 -4.21
N TYR A 367 18.09 38.52 -3.33
CA TYR A 367 18.77 38.31 -2.05
C TYR A 367 18.01 39.04 -0.95
N ASN A 368 17.68 38.34 0.13
CA ASN A 368 16.88 38.82 1.25
C ASN A 368 15.51 39.39 0.82
N GLY A 369 14.89 38.79 -0.21
CA GLY A 369 13.63 39.27 -0.78
C GLY A 369 13.73 40.57 -1.60
N LEU A 370 14.95 41.06 -1.85
CA LEU A 370 15.20 42.24 -2.67
C LEU A 370 15.89 41.85 -3.97
N GLN A 371 15.58 42.57 -5.04
CA GLN A 371 16.25 42.37 -6.32
C GLN A 371 17.74 42.64 -6.17
N ASN A 372 18.56 41.63 -6.47
CA ASN A 372 20.01 41.72 -6.48
C ASN A 372 20.54 40.80 -7.58
N PHE A 373 21.20 41.35 -8.59
CA PHE A 373 21.68 40.55 -9.72
C PHE A 373 22.65 39.47 -9.25
N GLY A 374 22.72 38.32 -9.95
CA GLY A 374 23.63 37.21 -9.63
C GLY A 374 23.21 36.34 -8.44
N GLU A 375 22.56 36.92 -7.44
CA GLU A 375 22.16 36.25 -6.21
C GLU A 375 20.88 35.40 -6.35
N LEU A 376 20.71 34.42 -5.45
CA LEU A 376 19.59 33.49 -5.49
C LEU A 376 18.91 33.36 -4.13
N THR A 377 17.58 33.29 -4.13
CA THR A 377 16.80 32.95 -2.93
C THR A 377 16.22 31.56 -3.09
N VAL A 378 16.58 30.64 -2.19
CA VAL A 378 15.97 29.30 -2.10
C VAL A 378 14.74 29.41 -1.20
N LEU A 379 13.60 28.83 -1.59
CA LEU A 379 12.33 29.06 -0.90
C LEU A 379 11.81 27.87 -0.08
N HIS A 380 12.24 26.64 -0.38
CA HIS A 380 11.63 25.43 0.18
C HIS A 380 12.66 24.53 0.89
N GLN A 381 12.19 23.59 1.70
CA GLN A 381 12.93 23.06 2.84
C GLN A 381 13.91 21.90 2.58
N GLY A 382 13.91 21.26 1.40
CA GLY A 382 14.87 20.17 1.11
C GLY A 382 14.45 19.19 0.02
N PHE A 383 15.21 18.11 -0.10
CA PHE A 383 14.99 17.03 -1.07
C PHE A 383 15.45 15.64 -0.58
N ASP A 384 15.06 14.61 -1.32
CA ASP A 384 15.51 13.21 -1.22
C ASP A 384 16.29 12.81 -2.47
N VAL A 385 17.39 12.09 -2.27
CA VAL A 385 18.34 11.61 -3.30
C VAL A 385 18.55 10.12 -3.22
#